data_AF-A0A355BQ50-F1
#
_entry.id   AF-A0A355BQ50-F1
#
_cell.length_a   1.000
_cell.length_b   1.000
_cell.length_c   1.000
_cell.angle_alpha   90.00
_cell.angle_beta   90.00
_cell.angle_gamma   90.00
#
_symmetry.space_group_name_H-M   'P 1'
#
loop_
_entity.id
_entity.type
_entity.pdbx_description
1 polymer ?
#
loop_
_entity_poly.entity_id
_entity_poly.type
_entity_poly.pdbx_seq_one_letter_code
_entity_poly.pdbx_strand_id
1 'polypeptide(L)'
;MNLLPEIYRGIEYIRISSLPKEQKEMIWSTFPHDKIIKIVKDQALLNDCILYHDFVAWAAVPHIAKSAVAAPSNGSALEGVFVKLAFK
;
A
#
# COMPACT_ATOMS: atom_id res chain seq x y z
N MET A 1 -9.28 -0.34 -12.67
CA MET A 1 -9.99 0.13 -11.46
C MET A 1 -10.14 1.63 -11.58
N ASN A 2 -11.35 2.14 -11.79
CA ASN A 2 -11.58 3.59 -11.94
C ASN A 2 -11.86 4.18 -10.56
N LEU A 3 -10.80 4.54 -9.83
CA LEU A 3 -10.93 5.35 -8.62
C LEU A 3 -11.19 6.80 -9.05
N LEU A 4 -12.35 7.32 -8.67
CA LEU A 4 -12.72 8.72 -8.91
C LEU A 4 -12.14 9.60 -7.80
N PRO A 5 -11.41 10.69 -8.13
CA PRO A 5 -10.97 11.64 -7.13
C PRO A 5 -12.14 12.38 -6.49
N GLU A 6 -12.02 12.69 -5.20
CA GLU A 6 -12.87 13.68 -4.54
C GLU A 6 -12.34 15.08 -4.86
N ILE A 7 -13.25 16.03 -5.14
CA ILE A 7 -12.90 17.42 -5.40
C ILE A 7 -13.41 18.28 -4.25
N TYR A 8 -12.51 19.00 -3.59
CA TYR A 8 -12.86 19.96 -2.54
C TYR A 8 -12.09 21.26 -2.70
N ARG A 9 -12.81 22.38 -2.87
CA ARG A 9 -12.23 23.72 -3.08
C ARG A 9 -11.19 23.76 -4.22
N GLY A 10 -11.42 23.00 -5.29
CA GLY A 10 -10.50 22.91 -6.44
C GLY A 10 -9.29 21.99 -6.23
N ILE A 11 -9.22 21.27 -5.10
CA ILE A 11 -8.21 20.27 -4.83
C ILE A 11 -8.79 18.90 -5.15
N GLU A 12 -8.14 18.17 -6.05
CA GLU A 12 -8.46 16.78 -6.38
C GLU A 12 -7.63 15.86 -5.48
N TYR A 13 -8.31 15.05 -4.67
CA TYR A 13 -7.66 14.17 -3.70
C TYR A 13 -8.34 12.80 -3.62
N ILE A 14 -7.60 11.81 -3.12
CA ILE A 14 -8.10 10.50 -2.76
C ILE A 14 -7.83 10.26 -1.28
N ARG A 15 -8.82 9.68 -0.59
CA ARG A 15 -8.65 9.23 0.79
C ARG A 15 -8.09 7.82 0.83
N ILE A 16 -7.00 7.64 1.56
CA ILE A 16 -6.41 6.32 1.81
C ILE A 16 -7.43 5.44 2.54
N SER A 17 -8.22 6.01 3.48
CA SER A 17 -9.26 5.25 4.18
C SER A 17 -10.38 4.70 3.28
N SER A 18 -10.57 5.27 2.09
CA SER A 18 -11.57 4.80 1.12
C SER A 18 -11.05 3.69 0.18
N LEU A 19 -9.74 3.41 0.18
CA LEU A 19 -9.14 2.38 -0.66
C LEU A 19 -9.37 0.96 -0.10
N PRO A 20 -9.22 -0.10 -0.90
CA PRO A 20 -9.17 -1.47 -0.38
C PRO A 20 -7.98 -1.66 0.55
N LYS A 21 -8.14 -2.52 1.57
CA LYS A 21 -7.14 -2.74 2.64
C LYS A 21 -5.73 -2.98 2.09
N GLU A 22 -5.60 -3.83 1.08
CA GLU A 22 -4.33 -4.16 0.44
C GLU A 22 -3.61 -2.93 -0.14
N GLN A 23 -4.34 -2.03 -0.81
CA GLN A 23 -3.78 -0.78 -1.33
C GLN A 23 -3.43 0.21 -0.20
N LYS A 24 -4.21 0.25 0.89
CA LYS A 24 -3.87 1.09 2.05
C LYS A 24 -2.52 0.72 2.61
N GLU A 25 -2.29 -0.58 2.83
CA GLU A 25 -1.04 -1.08 3.40
C GLU A 25 0.14 -0.78 2.46
N MET A 26 -0.07 -0.91 1.15
CA MET A 26 0.94 -0.57 0.15
C MET A 26 1.28 0.92 0.16
N ILE A 27 0.27 1.80 0.21
CA ILE A 27 0.47 3.25 0.27
C ILE A 27 1.21 3.64 1.54
N TRP A 28 0.79 3.15 2.72
CA TRP A 28 1.49 3.47 3.96
C TRP A 28 2.95 3.04 3.98
N SER A 29 3.29 1.97 3.23
CA SER A 29 4.65 1.42 3.17
C SER A 29 5.52 2.04 2.08
N THR A 30 4.94 2.51 0.97
CA THR A 30 5.69 2.92 -0.23
C THR A 30 5.49 4.38 -0.63
N PHE A 31 4.35 4.97 -0.26
CA PHE A 31 4.04 6.35 -0.60
C PHE A 31 4.80 7.27 0.35
N PRO A 32 5.43 8.35 -0.15
CA PRO A 32 6.14 9.30 0.70
C PRO A 32 5.17 10.03 1.62
N HIS A 33 5.39 9.94 2.93
CA HIS A 33 4.49 10.53 3.94
C HIS A 33 4.41 12.06 3.86
N ASP A 34 5.45 12.72 3.33
CA ASP A 34 5.48 14.17 3.10
C ASP A 34 4.42 14.64 2.09
N LYS A 35 4.00 13.75 1.19
CA LYS A 35 2.95 14.03 0.20
C LYS A 35 1.53 13.73 0.70
N ILE A 36 1.39 13.21 1.93
CA ILE A 36 0.09 12.98 2.55
C ILE A 36 -0.36 14.30 3.15
N ILE A 37 -1.42 14.86 2.58
CA ILE A 37 -1.95 16.16 2.97
C ILE A 37 -3.12 16.02 3.93
N LYS A 38 -3.36 17.09 4.69
CA LYS A 38 -4.50 17.22 5.59
C LYS A 38 -5.53 18.14 4.97
N ILE A 39 -6.79 17.71 4.90
CA ILE A 39 -7.89 18.50 4.34
C ILE A 39 -8.95 18.69 5.42
N VAL A 40 -9.29 19.95 5.70
CA VAL A 40 -10.44 20.27 6.58
C VAL A 40 -11.68 20.39 5.72
N LYS A 41 -12.60 19.42 5.86
CA LYS A 41 -13.87 19.36 5.13
C LYS A 41 -15.00 19.20 6.14
N ASP A 42 -15.97 20.11 6.10
CA ASP A 42 -17.18 20.04 6.95
C ASP A 42 -16.86 19.92 8.46
N GLN A 43 -15.92 20.73 8.96
CA GLN A 43 -15.43 20.69 10.35
C GLN A 43 -14.70 19.38 10.74
N ALA A 44 -14.54 18.42 9.83
CA ALA A 44 -13.73 17.23 10.01
C ALA A 44 -12.33 17.44 9.40
N LEU A 45 -11.30 17.05 10.15
CA LEU A 45 -9.91 17.03 9.69
C LEU A 45 -9.58 15.65 9.12
N LEU A 46 -9.42 15.57 7.80
CA LEU A 46 -9.00 14.37 7.08
C LEU A 46 -7.47 14.38 6.99
N ASN A 47 -6.81 13.42 7.64
CA ASN A 47 -5.34 13.35 7.71
C ASN A 47 -4.73 12.31 6.76
N ASP A 48 -5.56 11.65 5.99
CA ASP A 48 -5.23 10.53 5.11
C ASP A 48 -5.57 10.85 3.65
N CYS A 49 -5.33 12.09 3.24
CA CYS A 49 -5.60 12.56 1.88
C CYS A 49 -4.33 12.60 1.05
N ILE A 50 -4.43 12.17 -0.20
CA ILE A 50 -3.36 12.20 -1.19
C ILE A 50 -3.87 12.97 -2.41
N LEU A 51 -3.07 13.87 -2.96
CA LEU A 51 -3.42 14.54 -4.22
C LEU A 51 -3.57 13.53 -5.35
N TYR A 52 -4.61 13.69 -6.16
CA TYR A 52 -4.90 12.74 -7.25
C TYR A 52 -3.73 12.60 -8.22
N HIS A 53 -3.09 13.72 -8.58
CA HIS A 53 -1.91 13.73 -9.45
C HIS A 53 -0.76 12.88 -8.88
N ASP A 54 -0.44 13.01 -7.59
CA ASP A 54 0.59 12.22 -6.94
C ASP A 54 0.21 10.75 -6.79
N PHE A 55 -1.07 10.47 -6.54
CA PHE A 55 -1.59 9.10 -6.51
C PHE A 55 -1.44 8.41 -7.88
N VAL A 56 -1.76 9.10 -8.96
CA VAL A 56 -1.60 8.57 -10.33
C VAL A 56 -0.13 8.36 -10.66
N ALA A 57 0.73 9.32 -10.29
CA ALA A 57 2.17 9.18 -10.48
C ALA A 57 2.75 8.00 -9.69
N TRP A 58 2.29 7.81 -8.44
CA TRP A 58 2.61 6.62 -7.65
C TRP A 58 2.10 5.36 -8.36
N ALA A 59 0.81 5.25 -8.63
CA ALA A 59 0.19 4.06 -9.23
C ALA A 59 0.75 3.69 -10.62
N ALA A 60 1.31 4.64 -11.37
CA ALA A 60 1.99 4.40 -12.64
C ALA A 60 3.35 3.71 -12.47
N VAL A 61 3.98 3.82 -11.29
CA VAL A 61 5.20 3.11 -10.98
C VAL A 61 4.83 1.67 -10.58
N PRO A 62 5.45 0.64 -11.19
CA PRO A 62 5.30 -0.71 -10.72
C PRO A 62 5.93 -0.81 -9.32
N HIS A 63 5.11 -0.68 -8.28
CA HIS A 63 5.48 -1.07 -6.93
C HIS A 63 5.52 -2.59 -6.93
N ILE A 64 6.61 -3.15 -7.46
CA ILE A 64 6.87 -4.57 -7.40
C ILE A 64 6.85 -4.89 -5.91
N ALA A 65 5.76 -5.53 -5.48
CA ALA A 65 5.71 -6.18 -4.20
C ALA A 65 6.88 -7.16 -4.22
N LYS A 66 8.00 -6.79 -3.58
CA LYS A 66 8.86 -7.83 -3.04
C LYS A 66 7.95 -8.55 -2.06
N SER A 67 7.41 -9.67 -2.53
CA SER A 67 6.55 -10.55 -1.77
C SER A 67 7.31 -10.98 -0.53
N ALA A 68 7.17 -10.20 0.55
CA ALA A 68 7.46 -10.63 1.89
C ALA A 68 6.17 -11.30 2.37
N VAL A 69 6.02 -12.56 1.95
CA VAL A 69 5.41 -13.66 2.70
C VAL A 69 4.63 -13.26 3.96
N ALA A 70 3.31 -13.32 3.87
CA ALA A 70 2.44 -13.73 4.98
C ALA A 70 1.11 -14.27 4.43
N ALA A 71 1.20 -15.35 3.66
CA ALA A 71 0.09 -16.31 3.57
C ALA A 71 0.16 -17.25 4.79
N PRO A 72 -0.99 -17.69 5.34
CA PRO A 72 -1.05 -18.46 6.59
C PRO A 72 -0.49 -19.87 6.40
N SER A 73 0.55 -20.24 7.14
CA SER A 73 1.06 -21.62 7.17
C SER A 73 0.55 -22.33 8.43
N ASN A 74 -0.70 -22.81 8.38
CA ASN A 74 -1.08 -24.01 9.11
C ASN A 74 -0.87 -25.20 8.17
N GLY A 75 0.18 -25.98 8.39
CA GLY A 75 0.51 -27.14 7.55
C GLY A 75 1.82 -27.78 7.95
N SER A 76 1.76 -28.69 8.92
CA SER A 76 2.82 -29.61 9.31
C SER A 76 3.10 -30.60 8.17
N ALA A 77 4.35 -30.69 7.69
CA ALA A 77 4.91 -31.86 6.99
C ALA A 77 6.42 -31.70 6.82
N LEU A 78 7.15 -32.26 7.78
CA LEU A 78 8.53 -32.68 7.77
C LEU A 78 8.85 -33.64 6.61
N GLU A 79 9.76 -33.29 5.72
CA GLU A 79 10.50 -34.22 4.84
C GLU A 79 11.86 -33.55 4.52
N GLY A 80 12.84 -33.77 5.39
CA GLY A 80 14.21 -33.31 5.21
C GLY A 80 15.09 -34.47 4.74
N VAL A 81 15.34 -34.56 3.43
CA VAL A 81 16.37 -35.43 2.87
C VAL A 81 17.74 -34.83 3.20
N PHE A 82 18.41 -35.38 4.21
CA PHE A 82 19.81 -35.09 4.52
C PHE A 82 20.73 -35.76 3.48
N VAL A 83 21.17 -35.00 2.47
CA VAL A 83 22.37 -35.37 1.70
C VAL A 83 23.60 -34.91 2.49
N LYS A 84 24.26 -35.84 3.17
CA LYS A 84 25.60 -35.64 3.72
C LYS A 84 26.60 -35.66 2.56
N LEU A 85 27.21 -34.52 2.22
CA LEU A 85 28.48 -34.47 1.50
C LEU A 85 29.56 -33.87 2.41
N ALA A 86 30.67 -34.60 2.52
CA ALA A 86 31.79 -34.39 3.41
C ALA A 86 32.87 -33.47 2.83
N PHE A 87 33.61 -32.78 3.71
CA PHE A 87 34.99 -32.26 3.57
C PHE A 87 35.45 -31.99 5.02
N LYS A 88 36.66 -32.28 5.51
CA LYS A 88 38.01 -32.51 4.99
C LYS A 88 38.76 -33.38 6.01
#